data_AF-A0A9X0CDP6-F1
#
_entry.id   AF-A0A9X0CDP6-F1
#
_cell.length_a   1.000
_cell.length_b   1.000
_cell.length_c   1.000
_cell.angle_alpha   90.00
_cell.angle_beta   90.00
_cell.angle_gamma   90.00
#
_symmetry.space_group_name_H-M   'P 1'
#
loop_
_entity.id
_entity.type
_entity.pdbx_description
1 polymer ?
#
loop_
_entity_poly.entity_id
_entity_poly.type
_entity_poly.pdbx_seq_one_letter_code
_entity_poly.pdbx_strand_id
1 'polypeptide(L)'
;MSWIFGVSKPPPPGEGPPLIPGAPPGGDDKSGGDEGTKDDKSENEGSKAAPVWRGFDPSGLERAAKAARELEKSDHSKEALEMSRIQETTKQLKQQAKIKEYEANIEHMQMDKIRVQQEEKRKTLAAETQQHQQRAQYQDQLARKRYDDQLVQQRRMNEDNLAKQEDSVRKQEAMKRGTIEYEADIKHNNEMKRLEAELRGKAKIERENKDIRLEKIRVKAAEQRETVLQSIKTAGSILGAGFDAFISDWDKISATAAGLTLLALGVYTAKYGTGVSARFIEARLGKPSLVRDTSRLSVLGALRHPIQTARKLFVNYEDSLQGIILKPSLETRLQEVSKATANTKKNKGLYRNLLFYGPPGTGKTMFAKSLAKHSGMDYGIMTGGDIVPMGKEGVTAMHKVF
;
A
#
# COMPACT_ATOMS: atom_id res chain seq x y z
N MET A 1 -36.56 -18.61 -17.52
CA MET A 1 -35.91 -19.28 -18.66
C MET A 1 -34.45 -19.48 -18.28
N SER A 2 -34.08 -20.52 -17.50
CA SER A 2 -33.57 -21.84 -17.96
C SER A 2 -32.56 -21.67 -19.10
N TRP A 3 -31.32 -22.16 -19.06
CA TRP A 3 -30.81 -23.54 -18.91
C TRP A 3 -29.65 -23.59 -17.87
N ILE A 4 -29.43 -24.54 -16.94
CA ILE A 4 -29.38 -26.02 -16.94
C ILE A 4 -28.29 -26.60 -17.87
N PHE A 5 -27.08 -26.77 -17.34
CA PHE A 5 -26.41 -28.07 -17.17
C PHE A 5 -25.24 -27.90 -16.18
N GLY A 6 -25.37 -28.53 -15.01
CA GLY A 6 -24.27 -28.79 -14.11
C GLY A 6 -23.82 -30.24 -14.28
N VAL A 7 -22.52 -30.46 -14.47
CA VAL A 7 -21.79 -31.67 -14.06
C VAL A 7 -20.31 -31.27 -13.93
N SER A 8 -19.75 -31.33 -12.73
CA SER A 8 -18.33 -31.65 -12.54
C SER A 8 -18.20 -32.52 -11.29
N LYS A 9 -17.83 -33.78 -11.53
CA LYS A 9 -17.61 -34.87 -10.57
C LYS A 9 -16.66 -34.49 -9.43
N PRO A 10 -16.77 -35.14 -8.25
CA PRO A 10 -15.71 -35.11 -7.24
C PRO A 10 -14.45 -35.84 -7.76
N PRO A 11 -13.23 -35.42 -7.38
CA PRO A 11 -12.00 -36.07 -7.81
C PRO A 11 -11.80 -37.44 -7.13
N PRO A 12 -11.03 -38.36 -7.76
CA PRO A 12 -10.91 -39.75 -7.36
C PRO A 12 -10.10 -39.94 -6.06
N PRO A 13 -10.27 -41.05 -5.32
CA PRO A 13 -9.42 -41.40 -4.21
C PRO A 13 -8.20 -42.21 -4.71
N GLY A 14 -7.01 -41.89 -4.22
CA GLY A 14 -5.88 -42.82 -4.17
C GLY A 14 -4.70 -42.51 -5.10
N GLU A 15 -3.51 -42.93 -4.62
CA GLU A 15 -2.13 -42.73 -5.12
C GLU A 15 -1.54 -41.35 -4.74
N GLY A 16 -0.66 -41.15 -3.76
CA GLY A 16 0.28 -41.99 -3.02
C GLY A 16 1.73 -41.48 -3.23
N PRO A 17 2.36 -40.77 -2.27
CA PRO A 17 3.80 -40.48 -2.32
C PRO A 17 4.63 -41.57 -1.59
N PRO A 18 5.94 -41.72 -1.90
CA PRO A 18 6.73 -42.90 -1.56
C PRO A 18 7.13 -42.97 -0.07
N LEU A 19 7.14 -44.21 0.45
CA LEU A 19 7.58 -44.62 1.80
C LEU A 19 9.03 -45.13 1.78
N ILE A 20 9.83 -44.82 2.82
CA ILE A 20 10.64 -45.79 3.62
C ILE A 20 10.88 -45.21 5.05
N PRO A 21 11.32 -45.97 6.10
CA PRO A 21 10.43 -46.35 7.20
C PRO A 21 10.96 -46.04 8.62
N GLY A 22 10.10 -46.15 9.63
CA GLY A 22 10.54 -46.53 10.98
C GLY A 22 9.78 -45.91 12.16
N ALA A 23 8.90 -46.70 12.80
CA ALA A 23 8.86 -46.95 14.24
C ALA A 23 7.75 -48.00 14.56
N PRO A 24 7.92 -48.83 15.61
CA PRO A 24 7.12 -50.05 15.85
C PRO A 24 5.86 -49.76 16.69
N PRO A 25 4.89 -50.70 16.74
CA PRO A 25 4.85 -51.60 17.92
C PRO A 25 4.32 -53.02 17.65
N GLY A 26 4.61 -53.92 18.59
CA GLY A 26 3.72 -54.99 19.06
C GLY A 26 3.47 -56.17 18.12
N GLY A 27 4.05 -57.32 18.46
CA GLY A 27 3.63 -58.61 17.91
C GLY A 27 2.30 -59.09 18.49
N ASP A 28 1.59 -59.88 17.71
CA ASP A 28 0.85 -61.06 18.14
C ASP A 28 0.66 -62.00 16.94
N ASP A 29 1.22 -63.21 17.09
CA ASP A 29 0.71 -64.52 16.73
C ASP A 29 0.11 -64.86 15.33
N LYS A 30 0.81 -65.84 14.73
CA LYS A 30 0.35 -67.15 14.24
C LYS A 30 0.21 -67.41 12.73
N SER A 31 0.71 -68.62 12.41
CA SER A 31 0.43 -69.48 11.26
C SER A 31 1.07 -69.02 9.97
N GLY A 32 1.91 -69.78 9.27
CA GLY A 32 2.15 -71.22 9.21
C GLY A 32 2.71 -71.45 7.80
N GLY A 33 3.78 -72.22 7.63
CA GLY A 33 4.43 -72.34 6.33
C GLY A 33 5.70 -73.16 6.39
N ASP A 34 5.48 -74.46 6.31
CA ASP A 34 6.34 -75.56 5.89
C ASP A 34 7.36 -75.21 4.78
N GLU A 35 8.62 -75.66 4.93
CA GLU A 35 9.20 -76.81 4.19
C GLU A 35 10.72 -76.66 3.92
N GLY A 36 11.51 -77.63 4.42
CA GLY A 36 12.84 -78.05 3.92
C GLY A 36 14.10 -77.29 4.40
N THR A 37 15.21 -77.91 4.82
CA THR A 37 15.60 -79.33 4.93
C THR A 37 16.97 -79.41 5.65
N LYS A 38 17.20 -80.51 6.40
CA LYS A 38 18.48 -81.15 6.78
C LYS A 38 19.39 -80.44 7.79
N ASP A 39 20.07 -81.10 8.71
CA ASP A 39 20.13 -82.48 9.23
C ASP A 39 20.97 -82.34 10.53
N ASP A 40 20.55 -82.90 11.65
CA ASP A 40 21.34 -83.94 12.31
C ASP A 40 20.62 -84.58 13.51
N LYS A 41 20.80 -85.90 13.58
CA LYS A 41 20.11 -86.85 14.44
C LYS A 41 20.71 -86.92 15.84
N SER A 42 19.84 -87.08 16.85
CA SER A 42 19.90 -88.23 17.77
C SER A 42 18.59 -88.35 18.55
N GLU A 43 17.83 -89.42 18.26
CA GLU A 43 17.24 -90.42 19.19
C GLU A 43 17.27 -90.07 20.70
N ASN A 44 16.27 -90.34 21.56
CA ASN A 44 15.14 -91.27 21.55
C ASN A 44 14.21 -90.93 22.75
N GLU A 45 12.99 -91.48 22.70
CA GLU A 45 12.13 -91.89 23.82
C GLU A 45 11.36 -90.85 24.65
N GLY A 46 10.03 -91.04 24.61
CA GLY A 46 9.06 -90.20 25.30
C GLY A 46 9.04 -90.37 26.80
N SER A 47 8.65 -89.31 27.50
CA SER A 47 7.99 -89.44 28.78
C SER A 47 7.18 -88.18 29.09
N LYS A 48 6.03 -88.43 29.69
CA LYS A 48 5.00 -87.50 30.15
C LYS A 48 5.61 -86.27 30.84
N ALA A 49 4.95 -85.11 30.66
CA ALA A 49 5.19 -83.89 31.40
C ALA A 49 5.44 -84.17 32.89
N ALA A 50 6.71 -84.04 33.31
CA ALA A 50 7.08 -84.05 34.71
C ALA A 50 6.80 -82.66 35.30
N PRO A 51 6.31 -82.56 36.54
CA PRO A 51 6.16 -81.27 37.21
C PRO A 51 7.52 -80.62 37.43
N VAL A 52 7.55 -79.29 37.38
CA VAL A 52 8.68 -78.34 37.47
C VAL A 52 9.47 -78.41 38.80
N TRP A 53 9.35 -79.50 39.57
CA TRP A 53 9.95 -79.69 40.89
C TRP A 53 11.01 -80.82 40.89
N ARG A 54 11.96 -80.80 39.95
CA ARG A 54 13.12 -81.72 39.94
C ARG A 54 14.48 -81.01 40.05
N GLY A 55 14.56 -79.98 40.87
CA GLY A 55 15.81 -79.27 41.17
C GLY A 55 15.94 -78.85 42.63
N PHE A 56 15.09 -79.36 43.52
CA PHE A 56 15.15 -79.05 44.94
C PHE A 56 16.13 -80.02 45.60
N ASP A 57 17.33 -79.54 45.90
CA ASP A 57 18.34 -80.29 46.66
C ASP A 57 18.08 -80.11 48.17
N PRO A 58 17.51 -81.12 48.86
CA PRO A 58 17.21 -81.01 50.29
C PRO A 58 18.47 -80.95 51.15
N SER A 59 19.64 -81.32 50.61
CA SER A 59 20.91 -81.34 51.35
C SER A 59 21.39 -79.96 51.77
N GLY A 60 21.03 -78.91 51.02
CA GLY A 60 21.35 -77.52 51.36
C GLY A 60 20.52 -77.01 52.53
N LEU A 61 19.24 -77.40 52.58
CA LEU A 61 18.33 -77.05 53.66
C LEU A 61 18.61 -77.85 54.93
N GLU A 62 18.98 -79.12 54.80
CA GLU A 62 19.39 -79.96 55.94
C GLU A 62 20.70 -79.45 56.57
N ARG A 63 21.67 -79.04 55.73
CA ARG A 63 22.90 -78.37 56.20
C ARG A 63 22.61 -77.02 56.86
N ALA A 64 21.72 -76.21 56.28
CA ALA A 64 21.32 -74.94 56.87
C ALA A 64 20.57 -75.13 58.20
N ALA A 65 19.71 -76.14 58.31
CA ALA A 65 18.98 -76.47 59.53
C ALA A 65 19.90 -77.00 60.64
N LYS A 66 20.89 -77.84 60.29
CA LYS A 66 21.91 -78.29 61.23
C LYS A 66 22.79 -77.13 61.72
N ALA A 67 23.26 -76.28 60.79
CA ALA A 67 24.03 -75.08 61.11
C ALA A 67 23.24 -74.10 61.99
N ALA A 68 21.94 -73.91 61.74
CA ALA A 68 21.09 -73.06 62.56
C ALA A 68 20.96 -73.57 64.01
N ARG A 69 20.79 -74.89 64.21
CA ARG A 69 20.74 -75.51 65.55
C ARG A 69 22.08 -75.44 66.29
N GLU A 70 23.20 -75.55 65.58
CA GLU A 70 24.53 -75.40 66.17
C GLU A 70 24.80 -73.93 66.55
N LEU A 71 24.35 -72.99 65.74
CA LEU A 71 24.49 -71.55 65.99
C LEU A 71 23.64 -71.10 67.19
N GLU A 72 22.42 -71.62 67.37
CA GLU A 72 21.53 -71.34 68.51
C GLU A 72 22.11 -71.77 69.88
N LYS A 73 22.95 -72.81 69.91
CA LYS A 73 23.62 -73.28 71.13
C LYS A 73 24.79 -72.42 71.57
N SER A 74 25.27 -71.50 70.71
CA SER A 74 26.40 -70.62 71.01
C SER A 74 25.95 -69.34 71.72
N ASP A 75 26.77 -68.83 72.63
CA ASP A 75 26.46 -67.62 73.42
C ASP A 75 26.33 -66.34 72.55
N HIS A 76 26.97 -66.32 71.37
CA HIS A 76 26.99 -65.19 70.42
C HIS A 76 26.01 -65.35 69.24
N SER A 77 25.07 -66.27 69.33
CA SER A 77 24.09 -66.58 68.28
C SER A 77 23.36 -65.34 67.74
N LYS A 78 23.00 -64.40 68.62
CA LYS A 78 22.31 -63.14 68.27
C LYS A 78 23.18 -62.20 67.44
N GLU A 79 24.43 -62.01 67.82
CA GLU A 79 25.38 -61.12 67.11
C GLU A 79 25.72 -61.67 65.72
N ALA A 80 25.91 -62.99 65.60
CA ALA A 80 26.15 -63.64 64.31
C ALA A 80 24.95 -63.53 63.36
N LEU A 81 23.72 -63.65 63.87
CA LEU A 81 22.49 -63.44 63.10
C LEU A 81 22.32 -61.98 62.66
N GLU A 82 22.63 -61.02 63.54
CA GLU A 82 22.62 -59.60 63.19
C GLU A 82 23.65 -59.26 62.10
N MET A 83 24.87 -59.80 62.20
CA MET A 83 25.90 -59.63 61.17
C MET A 83 25.48 -60.23 59.82
N SER A 84 24.84 -61.41 59.82
CA SER A 84 24.28 -62.00 58.59
C SER A 84 23.20 -61.10 57.99
N ARG A 85 22.29 -60.57 58.82
CA ARG A 85 21.22 -59.65 58.41
C ARG A 85 21.79 -58.35 57.83
N ILE A 86 22.84 -57.79 58.43
CA ILE A 86 23.53 -56.59 57.92
C ILE A 86 24.25 -56.89 56.59
N GLN A 87 24.86 -58.06 56.42
CA GLN A 87 25.49 -58.45 55.16
C GLN A 87 24.46 -58.66 54.04
N GLU A 88 23.33 -59.30 54.33
CA GLU A 88 22.24 -59.48 53.36
C GLU A 88 21.63 -58.15 52.93
N THR A 89 21.32 -57.26 53.88
CA THR A 89 20.85 -55.90 53.57
C THR A 89 21.87 -55.11 52.76
N THR A 90 23.17 -55.22 53.07
CA THR A 90 24.24 -54.60 52.27
C THR A 90 24.31 -55.16 50.85
N LYS A 91 24.12 -56.48 50.67
CA LYS A 91 24.07 -57.12 49.35
C LYS A 91 22.85 -56.64 48.56
N GLN A 92 21.68 -56.55 49.19
CA GLN A 92 20.47 -56.00 48.57
C GLN A 92 20.67 -54.53 48.15
N LEU A 93 21.25 -53.70 49.03
CA LEU A 93 21.58 -52.30 48.71
C LEU A 93 22.57 -52.18 47.55
N LYS A 94 23.60 -53.04 47.48
CA LYS A 94 24.54 -53.08 46.35
C LYS A 94 23.86 -53.48 45.04
N GLN A 95 22.95 -54.46 45.08
CA GLN A 95 22.17 -54.85 43.90
C GLN A 95 21.25 -53.70 43.46
N GLN A 96 20.59 -53.04 44.40
CA GLN A 96 19.73 -51.89 44.14
C GLN A 96 20.53 -50.72 43.55
N ALA A 97 21.75 -50.46 44.05
CA ALA A 97 22.64 -49.45 43.50
C ALA A 97 23.01 -49.75 42.04
N LYS A 98 23.39 -51.00 41.73
CA LYS A 98 23.67 -51.41 40.35
C LYS A 98 22.46 -51.28 39.42
N ILE A 99 21.27 -51.65 39.89
CA ILE A 99 20.03 -51.47 39.12
C ILE A 99 19.83 -49.99 38.76
N LYS A 100 19.99 -49.09 39.74
CA LYS A 100 19.89 -47.64 39.52
C LYS A 100 20.97 -47.10 38.57
N GLU A 101 22.20 -47.62 38.63
CA GLU A 101 23.26 -47.27 37.68
C GLU A 101 22.90 -47.69 36.25
N TYR A 102 22.33 -48.89 36.06
CA TYR A 102 21.85 -49.32 34.76
C TYR A 102 20.66 -48.50 34.27
N GLU A 103 19.71 -48.16 35.15
CA GLU A 103 18.59 -47.27 34.83
C GLU A 103 19.10 -45.90 34.36
N ALA A 104 20.02 -45.28 35.09
CA ALA A 104 20.64 -44.01 34.69
C ALA A 104 21.35 -44.10 33.34
N ASN A 105 22.07 -45.20 33.07
CA ASN A 105 22.73 -45.41 31.78
C ASN A 105 21.71 -45.59 30.63
N ILE A 106 20.59 -46.26 30.87
CA ILE A 106 19.51 -46.40 29.89
C ILE A 106 18.88 -45.04 29.58
N GLU A 107 18.62 -44.22 30.61
CA GLU A 107 18.11 -42.85 30.43
C GLU A 107 19.09 -41.99 29.63
N HIS A 108 20.40 -42.07 29.92
CA HIS A 108 21.42 -41.39 29.13
C HIS A 108 21.42 -41.81 27.66
N MET A 109 21.35 -43.12 27.38
CA MET A 109 21.26 -43.62 26.00
C MET A 109 19.98 -43.15 25.28
N GLN A 110 18.85 -43.08 26.00
CA GLN A 110 17.61 -42.55 25.44
C GLN A 110 17.72 -41.05 25.12
N MET A 111 18.33 -40.28 26.02
CA MET A 111 18.59 -38.85 25.81
C MET A 111 19.49 -38.61 24.60
N ASP A 112 20.55 -39.40 24.42
CA ASP A 112 21.45 -39.31 23.26
C ASP A 112 20.72 -39.67 21.97
N LYS A 113 19.89 -40.71 21.98
CA LYS A 113 19.06 -41.08 20.82
C LYS A 113 18.12 -39.94 20.42
N ILE A 114 17.44 -39.31 21.40
CA ILE A 114 16.55 -38.17 21.15
C ILE A 114 17.36 -36.99 20.59
N ARG A 115 18.55 -36.72 21.14
CA ARG A 115 19.42 -35.65 20.66
C ARG A 115 19.84 -35.86 19.21
N VAL A 116 20.32 -37.05 18.85
CA VAL A 116 20.72 -37.38 17.47
C VAL A 116 19.53 -37.23 16.51
N GLN A 117 18.35 -37.74 16.88
CA GLN A 117 17.14 -37.59 16.08
C GLN A 117 16.72 -36.13 15.89
N GLN A 118 16.87 -35.29 16.93
CA GLN A 118 16.60 -33.86 16.82
C GLN A 118 17.62 -33.15 15.93
N GLU A 119 18.90 -33.53 16.00
CA GLU A 119 19.94 -32.98 15.13
C GLU A 119 19.71 -33.35 13.66
N GLU A 120 19.31 -34.58 13.36
CA GLU A 120 18.91 -34.99 12.01
C GLU A 120 17.70 -34.22 11.51
N LYS A 121 16.65 -34.09 12.33
CA LYS A 121 15.47 -33.27 11.99
C LYS A 121 15.81 -31.80 11.74
N ARG A 122 16.75 -31.23 12.51
CA ARG A 122 17.23 -29.87 12.29
C ARG A 122 17.95 -29.75 10.94
N LYS A 123 18.77 -30.74 10.57
CA LYS A 123 19.46 -30.76 9.27
C LYS A 123 18.48 -30.89 8.10
N THR A 124 17.47 -31.74 8.20
CA THR A 124 16.45 -31.88 7.14
C THR A 124 15.62 -30.62 6.98
N LEU A 125 15.15 -30.03 8.08
CA LEU A 125 14.42 -28.75 8.06
C LEU A 125 15.29 -27.62 7.50
N ALA A 126 16.57 -27.56 7.84
CA ALA A 126 17.49 -26.58 7.27
C ALA A 126 17.67 -26.75 5.75
N ALA A 127 17.78 -27.99 5.27
CA ALA A 127 17.87 -28.27 3.84
C ALA A 127 16.58 -27.93 3.09
N GLU A 128 15.42 -28.28 3.64
CA GLU A 128 14.11 -27.94 3.07
C GLU A 128 13.87 -26.43 3.01
N THR A 129 14.20 -25.71 4.08
CA THR A 129 14.08 -24.24 4.12
C THR A 129 15.01 -23.57 3.11
N GLN A 130 16.25 -24.05 2.95
CA GLN A 130 17.15 -23.57 1.90
C GLN A 130 16.59 -23.80 0.50
N GLN A 131 16.08 -25.00 0.21
CA GLN A 131 15.45 -25.29 -1.08
C GLN A 131 14.22 -24.41 -1.33
N HIS A 132 13.38 -24.21 -0.31
CA HIS A 132 12.21 -23.33 -0.38
C HIS A 132 12.62 -21.88 -0.65
N GLN A 133 13.67 -21.39 0.00
CA GLN A 133 14.21 -20.05 -0.22
C GLN A 133 14.75 -19.88 -1.64
N GLN A 134 15.50 -20.86 -2.17
CA GLN A 134 16.00 -20.84 -3.54
C GLN A 134 14.85 -20.85 -4.56
N ARG A 135 13.82 -21.68 -4.36
CA ARG A 135 12.62 -21.71 -5.20
C ARG A 135 11.89 -20.36 -5.18
N ALA A 136 11.73 -19.75 -4.02
CA ALA A 136 11.08 -18.44 -3.88
C ALA A 136 11.87 -17.34 -4.61
N GLN A 137 13.20 -17.30 -4.47
CA GLN A 137 14.05 -16.35 -5.19
C GLN A 137 13.97 -16.55 -6.72
N TYR A 138 13.99 -17.80 -7.17
CA TYR A 138 13.88 -18.11 -8.59
C TYR A 138 12.51 -17.70 -9.16
N GLN A 139 11.43 -17.92 -8.41
CA GLN A 139 10.09 -17.45 -8.79
C GLN A 139 10.01 -15.92 -8.86
N ASP A 140 10.63 -15.19 -7.92
CA ASP A 140 10.69 -13.72 -7.96
C ASP A 140 11.46 -13.23 -9.20
N GLN A 141 12.61 -13.84 -9.52
CA GLN A 141 13.36 -13.52 -10.74
C GLN A 141 12.54 -13.76 -12.02
N LEU A 142 11.81 -14.87 -12.09
CA LEU A 142 10.92 -15.16 -13.22
C LEU A 142 9.74 -14.20 -13.30
N ALA A 143 9.21 -13.74 -12.16
CA ALA A 143 8.13 -12.75 -12.11
C ALA A 143 8.60 -11.39 -12.63
N ARG A 144 9.80 -10.95 -12.22
CA ARG A 144 10.42 -9.72 -12.74
C ARG A 144 10.65 -9.79 -14.24
N LYS A 145 11.21 -10.89 -14.75
CA LYS A 145 11.38 -11.09 -16.21
C LYS A 145 10.06 -11.03 -16.96
N ARG A 146 9.01 -11.70 -16.46
CA ARG A 146 7.67 -11.64 -17.06
C ARG A 146 7.07 -10.24 -17.07
N TYR A 147 7.30 -9.46 -16.00
CA TYR A 147 6.84 -8.08 -15.91
C TYR A 147 7.59 -7.18 -16.90
N ASP A 148 8.90 -7.32 -16.99
CA ASP A 148 9.73 -6.55 -17.93
C ASP A 148 9.33 -6.84 -19.38
N ASP A 149 9.13 -8.12 -19.73
CA ASP A 149 8.67 -8.53 -21.06
C ASP A 149 7.30 -7.93 -21.41
N GLN A 150 6.36 -7.90 -20.46
CA GLN A 150 5.06 -7.24 -20.64
C GLN A 150 5.19 -5.73 -20.86
N LEU A 151 6.07 -5.07 -20.10
CA LEU A 151 6.30 -3.64 -20.23
C LEU A 151 6.93 -3.31 -21.59
N VAL A 152 7.88 -4.12 -22.07
CA VAL A 152 8.48 -3.98 -23.40
C VAL A 152 7.44 -4.18 -24.49
N GLN A 153 6.57 -5.18 -24.38
CA GLN A 153 5.47 -5.39 -25.32
C GLN A 153 4.51 -4.19 -25.36
N GLN A 154 4.16 -3.63 -24.20
CA GLN A 154 3.29 -2.45 -24.13
C GLN A 154 3.94 -1.21 -24.76
N ARG A 155 5.24 -1.00 -24.54
CA ARG A 155 5.98 0.09 -25.19
C ARG A 155 5.99 -0.05 -26.71
N ARG A 156 6.30 -1.25 -27.23
CA ARG A 156 6.26 -1.52 -28.68
C ARG A 156 4.89 -1.24 -29.28
N MET A 157 3.81 -1.68 -28.62
CA MET A 157 2.44 -1.40 -29.06
C MET A 157 2.12 0.11 -29.08
N ASN A 158 2.62 0.86 -28.10
CA ASN A 158 2.43 2.31 -28.05
C ASN A 158 3.26 3.02 -29.15
N GLU A 159 4.50 2.62 -29.37
CA GLU A 159 5.38 3.13 -30.43
C GLU A 159 4.76 2.87 -31.81
N ASP A 160 4.26 1.66 -32.06
CA ASP A 160 3.58 1.31 -33.32
C ASP A 160 2.31 2.15 -33.55
N ASN A 161 1.56 2.43 -32.48
CA ASN A 161 0.37 3.29 -32.56
C ASN A 161 0.73 4.76 -32.83
N LEU A 162 1.78 5.26 -32.19
CA LEU A 162 2.27 6.63 -32.41
C LEU A 162 2.80 6.78 -33.84
N ALA A 163 3.59 5.82 -34.33
CA ALA A 163 4.10 5.81 -35.70
C ALA A 163 2.95 5.85 -36.74
N LYS A 164 1.89 5.06 -36.53
CA LYS A 164 0.69 5.10 -37.40
C LYS A 164 -0.02 6.46 -37.35
N GLN A 165 -0.08 7.10 -36.18
CA GLN A 165 -0.65 8.44 -36.04
C GLN A 165 0.20 9.48 -36.76
N GLU A 166 1.52 9.46 -36.57
CA GLU A 166 2.47 10.34 -37.25
C GLU A 166 2.37 10.20 -38.77
N ASP A 167 2.30 8.96 -39.28
CA ASP A 167 2.10 8.71 -40.72
C ASP A 167 0.76 9.26 -41.23
N SER A 168 -0.30 9.16 -40.43
CA SER A 168 -1.61 9.72 -40.80
C SER A 168 -1.60 11.25 -40.83
N VAL A 169 -0.95 11.89 -39.85
CA VAL A 169 -0.80 13.35 -39.80
C VAL A 169 0.07 13.83 -40.95
N ARG A 170 1.20 13.16 -41.21
CA ARG A 170 2.09 13.47 -42.34
C ARG A 170 1.35 13.39 -43.67
N LYS A 171 0.48 12.40 -43.87
CA LYS A 171 -0.39 12.30 -45.07
C LYS A 171 -1.40 13.45 -45.15
N GLN A 172 -2.01 13.86 -44.05
CA GLN A 172 -2.94 14.99 -44.01
C GLN A 172 -2.23 16.33 -44.26
N GLU A 173 -1.03 16.52 -43.71
CA GLU A 173 -0.22 17.71 -43.95
C GLU A 173 0.25 17.80 -45.40
N ALA A 174 0.68 16.69 -46.00
CA ALA A 174 1.04 16.64 -47.41
C ALA A 174 -0.16 16.97 -48.32
N MET A 175 -1.35 16.45 -48.01
CA MET A 175 -2.58 16.79 -48.72
C MET A 175 -2.91 18.28 -48.59
N LYS A 176 -2.84 18.84 -47.37
CA LYS A 176 -3.10 20.27 -47.12
C LYS A 176 -2.09 21.16 -47.85
N ARG A 177 -0.80 20.82 -47.83
CA ARG A 177 0.23 21.53 -48.58
C ARG A 177 -0.07 21.53 -50.07
N GLY A 178 -0.40 20.37 -50.64
CA GLY A 178 -0.81 20.28 -52.05
C GLY A 178 -2.05 21.11 -52.39
N THR A 179 -3.05 21.19 -51.51
CA THR A 179 -4.23 22.04 -51.74
C THR A 179 -3.91 23.53 -51.67
N ILE A 180 -3.02 23.94 -50.74
CA ILE A 180 -2.61 25.34 -50.58
C ILE A 180 -1.75 25.77 -51.76
N GLU A 181 -0.83 24.91 -52.21
CA GLU A 181 -0.01 25.14 -53.40
C GLU A 181 -0.88 25.32 -54.64
N TYR A 182 -1.88 24.44 -54.85
CA TYR A 182 -2.82 24.57 -55.96
C TYR A 182 -3.66 25.85 -55.89
N GLU A 183 -4.15 26.22 -54.71
CA GLU A 183 -4.91 27.47 -54.54
C GLU A 183 -4.03 28.71 -54.75
N ALA A 184 -2.78 28.68 -54.29
CA ALA A 184 -1.80 29.73 -54.49
C ALA A 184 -1.47 29.91 -55.98
N ASP A 185 -1.30 28.82 -56.73
CA ASP A 185 -1.05 28.86 -58.17
C ASP A 185 -2.24 29.44 -58.94
N ILE A 186 -3.48 29.09 -58.57
CA ILE A 186 -4.68 29.70 -59.17
C ILE A 186 -4.74 31.20 -58.87
N LYS A 187 -4.50 31.60 -57.62
CA LYS A 187 -4.50 33.02 -57.23
C LYS A 187 -3.41 33.78 -57.96
N HIS A 188 -2.19 33.25 -58.01
CA HIS A 188 -1.08 33.85 -58.72
C HIS A 188 -1.41 34.03 -60.22
N ASN A 189 -1.95 32.99 -60.87
CA ASN A 189 -2.35 33.06 -62.27
C ASN A 189 -3.46 34.09 -62.52
N ASN A 190 -4.42 34.22 -61.61
CA ASN A 190 -5.50 35.21 -61.72
C ASN A 190 -5.03 36.64 -61.45
N GLU A 191 -4.17 36.83 -60.44
CA GLU A 191 -3.57 38.11 -60.10
C GLU A 191 -2.65 38.60 -61.21
N MET A 192 -1.82 37.71 -61.79
CA MET A 192 -0.98 38.05 -62.93
C MET A 192 -1.80 38.55 -64.13
N LYS A 193 -2.90 37.86 -64.46
CA LYS A 193 -3.81 38.29 -65.53
C LYS A 193 -4.49 39.64 -65.25
N ARG A 194 -4.90 39.88 -64.00
CA ARG A 194 -5.50 41.17 -63.58
C ARG A 194 -4.48 42.29 -63.63
N LEU A 195 -3.27 42.07 -63.09
CA LEU A 195 -2.18 43.03 -63.08
C LEU A 195 -1.78 43.40 -64.51
N GLU A 196 -1.68 42.41 -65.41
CA GLU A 196 -1.37 42.62 -66.82
C GLU A 196 -2.44 43.48 -67.52
N ALA A 197 -3.73 43.23 -67.23
CA ALA A 197 -4.84 44.03 -67.76
C ALA A 197 -4.84 45.46 -67.19
N GLU A 198 -4.60 45.61 -65.90
CA GLU A 198 -4.58 46.89 -65.21
C GLU A 198 -3.38 47.75 -65.64
N LEU A 199 -2.19 47.16 -65.75
CA LEU A 199 -0.99 47.83 -66.27
C LEU A 199 -1.20 48.28 -67.73
N ARG A 200 -1.82 47.43 -68.56
CA ARG A 200 -2.20 47.83 -69.93
C ARG A 200 -3.22 48.98 -69.95
N GLY A 201 -4.16 49.01 -69.01
CA GLY A 201 -5.14 50.09 -68.87
C GLY A 201 -4.50 51.39 -68.39
N LYS A 202 -3.73 51.33 -67.31
CA LYS A 202 -2.99 52.48 -66.74
C LYS A 202 -2.01 53.06 -67.73
N ALA A 203 -1.28 52.24 -68.49
CA ALA A 203 -0.38 52.72 -69.53
C ALA A 203 -1.10 53.50 -70.65
N LYS A 204 -2.37 53.20 -70.94
CA LYS A 204 -3.19 53.99 -71.89
C LYS A 204 -3.69 55.29 -71.26
N ILE A 205 -4.18 55.23 -70.02
CA ILE A 205 -4.73 56.37 -69.30
C ILE A 205 -3.65 57.41 -68.95
N GLU A 206 -2.44 56.99 -68.58
CA GLU A 206 -1.31 57.90 -68.31
C GLU A 206 -0.78 58.60 -69.56
N ARG A 207 -0.95 57.99 -70.74
CA ARG A 207 -0.65 58.65 -72.03
C ARG A 207 -1.64 59.77 -72.34
N GLU A 208 -2.90 59.62 -71.91
CA GLU A 208 -3.97 60.57 -72.20
C GLU A 208 -4.08 61.70 -71.15
N ASN A 209 -3.72 61.43 -69.88
CA ASN A 209 -3.96 62.37 -68.77
C ASN A 209 -2.73 63.15 -68.27
N LYS A 210 -1.61 63.09 -69.01
CA LYS A 210 -0.35 63.72 -68.60
C LYS A 210 -0.47 65.24 -68.43
N ASP A 211 -1.29 65.89 -69.25
CA ASP A 211 -1.37 67.35 -69.29
C ASP A 211 -2.27 67.94 -68.19
N ILE A 212 -3.33 67.23 -67.79
CA ILE A 212 -4.29 67.69 -66.76
C ILE A 212 -3.71 67.61 -65.32
N ARG A 213 -2.75 66.71 -65.07
CA ARG A 213 -2.19 66.46 -63.73
C ARG A 213 -1.22 67.56 -63.30
N LEU A 214 -0.48 68.14 -64.24
CA LEU A 214 0.47 69.22 -63.97
C LEU A 214 -0.22 70.49 -63.47
N GLU A 215 -1.43 70.77 -63.94
CA GLU A 215 -2.19 71.96 -63.57
C GLU A 215 -2.78 71.87 -62.16
N LYS A 216 -3.32 70.70 -61.76
CA LYS A 216 -3.93 70.51 -60.43
C LYS A 216 -2.94 70.58 -59.26
N ILE A 217 -1.69 70.17 -59.48
CA ILE A 217 -0.63 70.21 -58.45
C ILE A 217 -0.28 71.66 -58.09
N ARG A 218 -0.32 72.56 -59.08
CA ARG A 218 0.03 73.98 -58.91
C ARG A 218 -1.00 74.73 -58.06
N VAL A 219 -2.28 74.39 -58.20
CA VAL A 219 -3.39 75.05 -57.47
C VAL A 219 -3.44 74.60 -56.00
N LYS A 220 -3.26 73.30 -55.72
CA LYS A 220 -3.31 72.77 -54.35
C LYS A 220 -2.18 73.26 -53.44
N ALA A 221 -1.03 73.63 -54.01
CA ALA A 221 0.10 74.14 -53.24
C ALA A 221 -0.15 75.56 -52.68
N ALA A 222 -1.06 76.33 -53.28
CA ALA A 222 -1.37 77.69 -52.86
C ALA A 222 -2.33 77.71 -51.64
N GLU A 223 -3.35 76.87 -51.64
CA GLU A 223 -4.41 76.87 -50.61
C GLU A 223 -3.95 76.37 -49.23
N GLN A 224 -2.95 75.48 -49.17
CA GLN A 224 -2.50 74.90 -47.90
C GLN A 224 -1.67 75.85 -47.02
N ARG A 225 -1.16 76.95 -47.57
CA ARG A 225 -0.29 77.89 -46.82
C ARG A 225 -1.07 78.82 -45.89
N GLU A 226 -2.31 79.16 -46.23
CA GLU A 226 -3.09 80.15 -45.47
C GLU A 226 -3.81 79.53 -44.25
N THR A 227 -4.28 78.29 -44.38
CA THR A 227 -5.06 77.58 -43.35
C THR A 227 -4.23 77.22 -42.11
N VAL A 228 -2.92 77.02 -42.27
CA VAL A 228 -2.02 76.63 -41.16
C VAL A 228 -1.69 77.81 -40.25
N LEU A 229 -1.69 79.05 -40.76
CA LEU A 229 -1.29 80.23 -39.97
C LEU A 229 -2.37 80.67 -38.96
N GLN A 230 -3.65 80.42 -39.25
CA GLN A 230 -4.75 80.84 -38.38
C GLN A 230 -5.01 79.89 -37.21
N SER A 231 -4.78 78.59 -37.39
CA SER A 231 -4.98 77.59 -36.33
C SER A 231 -3.93 77.65 -35.22
N ILE A 232 -2.71 78.07 -35.55
CA ILE A 232 -1.59 78.17 -34.59
C ILE A 232 -1.78 79.33 -33.61
N LYS A 233 -2.37 80.45 -34.05
CA LYS A 233 -2.46 81.68 -33.24
C LYS A 233 -3.52 81.59 -32.12
N THR A 234 -4.58 80.81 -32.33
CA THR A 234 -5.72 80.73 -31.41
C THR A 234 -5.55 79.65 -30.34
N ALA A 235 -4.85 78.56 -30.65
CA ALA A 235 -4.56 77.50 -29.68
C ALA A 235 -3.42 77.86 -28.71
N GLY A 236 -2.47 78.71 -29.14
CA GLY A 236 -1.26 79.03 -28.37
C GLY A 236 -1.50 79.90 -27.11
N SER A 237 -2.52 80.75 -27.08
CA SER A 237 -2.74 81.69 -25.97
C SER A 237 -3.42 81.07 -24.75
N ILE A 238 -4.28 80.07 -24.96
CA ILE A 238 -5.05 79.41 -23.88
C ILE A 238 -4.24 78.31 -23.20
N LEU A 239 -3.38 77.62 -23.96
CA LEU A 239 -2.45 76.62 -23.41
C LEU A 239 -1.26 77.28 -22.70
N GLY A 240 -0.76 78.42 -23.18
CA GLY A 240 0.43 79.07 -22.63
C GLY A 240 0.32 79.45 -21.16
N ALA A 241 -0.78 80.07 -20.72
CA ALA A 241 -0.91 80.60 -19.36
C ALA A 241 -1.05 79.52 -18.27
N GLY A 242 -1.73 78.40 -18.57
CA GLY A 242 -1.88 77.28 -17.63
C GLY A 242 -0.68 76.33 -17.63
N PHE A 243 0.07 76.27 -18.74
CA PHE A 243 1.22 75.39 -18.89
C PHE A 243 2.51 76.01 -18.33
N ASP A 244 2.68 77.34 -18.38
CA ASP A 244 3.86 78.04 -17.86
C ASP A 244 3.94 77.99 -16.32
N ALA A 245 2.79 78.03 -15.64
CA ALA A 245 2.68 77.83 -14.19
C ALA A 245 2.85 76.35 -13.75
N PHE A 246 2.69 75.40 -14.68
CA PHE A 246 2.85 73.97 -14.43
C PHE A 246 4.28 73.49 -14.76
N ILE A 247 4.93 74.06 -15.78
CA ILE A 247 6.29 73.70 -16.22
C ILE A 247 7.40 74.31 -15.35
N SER A 248 7.14 75.41 -14.66
CA SER A 248 8.14 76.10 -13.85
C SER A 248 8.52 75.36 -12.55
N ASP A 249 7.71 74.40 -12.10
CA ASP A 249 7.91 73.67 -10.82
C ASP A 249 8.23 72.18 -11.05
N TRP A 250 9.52 71.85 -11.21
CA TRP A 250 10.00 70.48 -11.50
C TRP A 250 9.60 69.44 -10.44
N ASP A 251 9.45 69.84 -9.17
CA ASP A 251 9.01 68.96 -8.09
C ASP A 251 7.52 68.60 -8.20
N LYS A 252 6.67 69.54 -8.63
CA LYS A 252 5.23 69.28 -8.83
C LYS A 252 4.99 68.42 -10.08
N ILE A 253 5.79 68.61 -11.13
CA ILE A 253 5.70 67.81 -12.37
C ILE A 253 6.05 66.35 -12.08
N SER A 254 7.16 66.10 -11.37
CA SER A 254 7.60 64.74 -11.05
C SER A 254 6.61 64.02 -10.12
N ALA A 255 6.11 64.70 -9.09
CA ALA A 255 5.10 64.13 -8.19
C ALA A 255 3.76 63.86 -8.90
N THR A 256 3.32 64.73 -9.80
CA THR A 256 2.09 64.55 -10.57
C THR A 256 2.22 63.44 -11.60
N ALA A 257 3.37 63.36 -12.29
CA ALA A 257 3.67 62.28 -13.22
C ALA A 257 3.78 60.93 -12.50
N ALA A 258 4.44 60.86 -11.35
CA ALA A 258 4.49 59.67 -10.50
C ALA A 258 3.09 59.30 -9.97
N GLY A 259 2.30 60.29 -9.54
CA GLY A 259 0.92 60.09 -9.08
C GLY A 259 0.02 59.53 -10.19
N LEU A 260 0.03 60.12 -11.38
CA LEU A 260 -0.77 59.66 -12.53
C LEU A 260 -0.35 58.28 -13.02
N THR A 261 0.95 57.99 -13.05
CA THR A 261 1.45 56.66 -13.43
C THR A 261 1.09 55.61 -12.39
N LEU A 262 1.20 55.90 -11.09
CA LEU A 262 0.76 55.01 -10.01
C LEU A 262 -0.76 54.80 -10.03
N LEU A 263 -1.55 55.83 -10.29
CA LEU A 263 -3.00 55.74 -10.40
C LEU A 263 -3.39 54.89 -11.63
N ALA A 264 -2.75 55.13 -12.78
CA ALA A 264 -2.95 54.34 -13.99
C ALA A 264 -2.55 52.88 -13.79
N LEU A 265 -1.40 52.62 -13.16
CA LEU A 265 -0.97 51.27 -12.77
C LEU A 265 -1.95 50.63 -11.79
N GLY A 266 -2.42 51.37 -10.79
CA GLY A 266 -3.41 50.89 -9.81
C GLY A 266 -4.74 50.50 -10.45
N VAL A 267 -5.28 51.35 -11.33
CA VAL A 267 -6.54 51.07 -12.05
C VAL A 267 -6.36 49.92 -13.04
N TYR A 268 -5.23 49.87 -13.76
CA TYR A 268 -4.94 48.80 -14.70
C TYR A 268 -4.77 47.46 -13.98
N THR A 269 -3.97 47.41 -12.92
CA THR A 269 -3.80 46.20 -12.11
C THR A 269 -5.09 45.75 -11.43
N ALA A 270 -5.93 46.65 -10.92
CA ALA A 270 -7.23 46.28 -10.36
C ALA A 270 -8.19 45.75 -11.45
N LYS A 271 -8.28 46.43 -12.60
CA LYS A 271 -9.19 46.06 -13.69
C LYS A 271 -8.83 44.72 -14.35
N TYR A 272 -7.54 44.47 -14.58
CA TYR A 272 -7.07 43.25 -15.25
C TYR A 272 -6.67 42.14 -14.27
N GLY A 273 -6.25 42.48 -13.05
CA GLY A 273 -5.85 41.53 -12.01
C GLY A 273 -7.04 40.81 -11.38
N THR A 274 -8.15 41.52 -11.13
CA THR A 274 -9.33 40.93 -10.47
C THR A 274 -9.88 39.69 -11.18
N GLY A 275 -9.92 39.67 -12.52
CA GLY A 275 -10.39 38.51 -13.27
C GLY A 275 -9.47 37.29 -13.16
N VAL A 276 -8.14 37.51 -13.15
CA VAL A 276 -7.15 36.43 -13.02
C VAL A 276 -7.12 35.91 -11.58
N SER A 277 -7.15 36.81 -10.59
CA SER A 277 -7.24 36.44 -9.17
C SER A 277 -8.52 35.69 -8.86
N ALA A 278 -9.66 36.17 -9.37
CA ALA A 278 -10.95 35.50 -9.21
C ALA A 278 -10.93 34.10 -9.83
N ARG A 279 -10.44 33.95 -11.06
CA ARG A 279 -10.32 32.62 -11.71
C ARG A 279 -9.33 31.70 -10.99
N PHE A 280 -8.22 32.23 -10.46
CA PHE A 280 -7.26 31.44 -9.69
C PHE A 280 -7.87 30.96 -8.36
N ILE A 281 -8.63 31.83 -7.68
CA ILE A 281 -9.35 31.50 -6.45
C ILE A 281 -10.49 30.50 -6.73
N GLU A 282 -11.26 30.71 -7.79
CA GLU A 282 -12.36 29.84 -8.23
C GLU A 282 -11.86 28.45 -8.65
N ALA A 283 -10.77 28.36 -9.42
CA ALA A 283 -10.14 27.09 -9.77
C ALA A 283 -9.63 26.30 -8.56
N ARG A 284 -9.34 27.00 -7.45
CA ARG A 284 -8.88 26.40 -6.20
C ARG A 284 -10.03 26.08 -5.23
N LEU A 285 -11.14 26.82 -5.29
CA LEU A 285 -12.34 26.63 -4.46
C LEU A 285 -13.40 25.72 -5.08
N GLY A 286 -13.43 25.59 -6.41
CA GLY A 286 -14.42 24.82 -7.16
C GLY A 286 -14.20 23.31 -7.18
N LYS A 287 -13.12 22.82 -6.55
CA LYS A 287 -12.95 21.37 -6.36
C LYS A 287 -13.89 20.92 -5.25
N PRO A 288 -14.84 20.00 -5.51
CA PRO A 288 -15.68 19.46 -4.46
C PRO A 288 -14.76 18.84 -3.40
N SER A 289 -14.89 19.29 -2.16
CA SER A 289 -14.15 18.71 -1.06
C SER A 289 -14.70 17.32 -0.78
N LEU A 290 -13.84 16.31 -0.93
CA LEU A 290 -14.19 14.91 -0.69
C LEU A 290 -14.73 14.67 0.74
N VAL A 291 -14.34 15.53 1.67
CA VAL A 291 -14.80 15.52 3.06
C VAL A 291 -16.01 16.45 3.20
N ARG A 292 -17.19 15.89 3.52
CA ARG A 292 -18.43 16.66 3.77
C ARG A 292 -18.40 17.41 5.09
N ASP A 293 -18.00 16.71 6.16
CA ASP A 293 -17.87 17.28 7.50
C ASP A 293 -16.43 17.12 7.99
N THR A 294 -15.79 18.21 8.42
CA THR A 294 -14.45 18.18 9.02
C THR A 294 -14.37 18.93 10.35
N SER A 295 -13.51 18.47 11.26
CA SER A 295 -13.11 19.22 12.46
C SER A 295 -12.08 20.32 12.18
N ARG A 296 -11.37 20.28 11.03
CA ARG A 296 -10.27 21.20 10.77
C ARG A 296 -10.77 22.63 10.64
N LEU A 297 -10.12 23.54 11.37
CA LEU A 297 -10.42 24.97 11.32
C LEU A 297 -9.96 25.53 9.98
N SER A 298 -10.91 25.94 9.13
CA SER A 298 -10.60 26.72 7.93
C SER A 298 -10.30 28.16 8.33
N VAL A 299 -9.20 28.73 7.83
CA VAL A 299 -8.76 30.12 8.12
C VAL A 299 -9.88 31.12 7.82
N LEU A 300 -10.60 30.92 6.72
CA LEU A 300 -11.72 31.79 6.34
C LEU A 300 -12.92 31.64 7.30
N GLY A 301 -13.15 30.42 7.81
CA GLY A 301 -14.19 30.14 8.81
C GLY A 301 -13.86 30.70 10.19
N ALA A 302 -12.58 30.65 10.58
CA ALA A 302 -12.10 31.22 11.84
C ALA A 302 -12.26 32.75 11.88
N LEU A 303 -12.05 33.42 10.73
CA LEU A 303 -12.29 34.85 10.59
C LEU A 303 -13.78 35.22 10.64
N ARG A 304 -14.67 34.40 10.04
CA ARG A 304 -16.13 34.65 10.08
C ARG A 304 -16.75 34.38 11.46
N HIS A 305 -16.25 33.41 12.21
CA HIS A 305 -16.82 33.03 13.51
C HIS A 305 -15.73 32.88 14.60
N PRO A 306 -15.14 33.99 15.06
CA PRO A 306 -14.03 33.96 16.01
C PRO A 306 -14.46 33.41 17.39
N ILE A 307 -15.66 33.77 17.86
CA ILE A 307 -16.18 33.38 19.19
C ILE A 307 -16.46 31.87 19.26
N GLN A 308 -17.02 31.29 18.20
CA GLN A 308 -17.32 29.86 18.16
C GLN A 308 -16.04 29.02 18.08
N THR A 309 -15.04 29.50 17.34
CA THR A 309 -13.72 28.88 17.26
C THR A 309 -13.01 28.91 18.60
N ALA A 310 -13.03 30.05 19.30
CA ALA A 310 -12.45 30.18 20.63
C ALA A 310 -13.12 29.21 21.62
N ARG A 311 -14.45 29.14 21.67
CA ARG A 311 -15.15 28.19 22.54
C ARG A 311 -14.76 26.74 22.27
N LYS A 312 -14.60 26.33 21.01
CA LYS A 312 -14.20 24.95 20.66
C LYS A 312 -12.80 24.56 21.15
N LEU A 313 -11.91 25.54 21.32
CA LEU A 313 -10.54 25.32 21.83
C LEU A 313 -10.49 25.09 23.34
N PHE A 314 -11.47 25.60 24.10
CA PHE A 314 -11.47 25.57 25.57
C PHE A 314 -12.33 24.46 26.19
N VAL A 315 -12.95 23.57 25.41
CA VAL A 315 -13.75 22.46 25.98
C VAL A 315 -12.85 21.25 26.23
N ASN A 316 -12.78 20.83 27.51
CA ASN A 316 -12.17 19.57 27.91
C ASN A 316 -13.14 18.40 27.64
N TYR A 317 -12.66 17.35 27.00
CA TYR A 317 -13.47 16.22 26.52
C TYR A 317 -13.19 14.96 27.35
N GLU A 318 -13.69 14.90 28.58
CA GLU A 318 -13.34 13.81 29.52
C GLU A 318 -14.09 12.48 29.30
N ASP A 319 -15.28 12.46 28.69
CA ASP A 319 -16.03 11.21 28.51
C ASP A 319 -16.55 10.95 27.08
N SER A 320 -15.96 9.96 26.41
CA SER A 320 -16.27 9.58 25.03
C SER A 320 -17.67 9.02 24.77
N LEU A 321 -18.39 8.62 25.83
CA LEU A 321 -19.71 8.01 25.72
C LEU A 321 -20.85 8.88 26.27
N GLN A 322 -20.54 10.11 26.69
CA GLN A 322 -21.54 10.99 27.28
C GLN A 322 -22.67 11.28 26.28
N GLY A 323 -23.89 10.80 26.59
CA GLY A 323 -25.08 10.96 25.76
C GLY A 323 -25.35 9.83 24.75
N ILE A 324 -24.53 8.77 24.69
CA ILE A 324 -24.77 7.59 23.84
C ILE A 324 -25.26 6.44 24.72
N ILE A 325 -26.52 6.05 24.58
CA ILE A 325 -27.10 4.92 25.31
C ILE A 325 -26.72 3.63 24.59
N LEU A 326 -25.96 2.75 25.25
CA LEU A 326 -25.43 1.51 24.69
C LEU A 326 -25.80 0.32 25.57
N LYS A 327 -25.78 -0.88 24.97
CA LYS A 327 -25.86 -2.12 25.73
C LYS A 327 -24.55 -2.30 26.51
N PRO A 328 -24.55 -2.74 27.79
CA PRO A 328 -23.33 -2.74 28.62
C PRO A 328 -22.13 -3.45 28.00
N SER A 329 -22.34 -4.58 27.32
CA SER A 329 -21.25 -5.32 26.65
C SER A 329 -20.65 -4.57 25.46
N LEU A 330 -21.47 -3.82 24.72
CA LEU A 330 -21.01 -2.97 23.62
C LEU A 330 -20.29 -1.74 24.17
N GLU A 331 -20.79 -1.19 25.26
CA GLU A 331 -20.19 -0.05 25.95
C GLU A 331 -18.75 -0.35 26.34
N THR A 332 -18.49 -1.44 27.07
CA THR A 332 -17.14 -1.85 27.47
C THR A 332 -16.20 -1.97 26.28
N ARG A 333 -16.66 -2.61 25.19
CA ARG A 333 -15.86 -2.77 23.98
C ARG A 333 -15.55 -1.43 23.30
N LEU A 334 -16.51 -0.52 23.25
CA LEU A 334 -16.31 0.81 22.68
C LEU A 334 -15.42 1.69 23.58
N GLN A 335 -15.50 1.54 24.90
CA GLN A 335 -14.57 2.19 25.84
C GLN A 335 -13.13 1.70 25.66
N GLU A 336 -12.92 0.40 25.49
CA GLU A 336 -11.59 -0.15 25.21
C GLU A 336 -11.01 0.39 23.90
N VAL A 337 -11.83 0.43 22.84
CA VAL A 337 -11.45 1.03 21.57
C VAL A 337 -11.09 2.51 21.74
N SER A 338 -11.90 3.27 22.50
CA SER A 338 -11.65 4.69 22.79
C SER A 338 -10.33 4.91 23.52
N LYS A 339 -10.08 4.14 24.60
CA LYS A 339 -8.82 4.18 25.35
C LYS A 339 -7.62 3.79 24.49
N ALA A 340 -7.76 2.73 23.68
CA ALA A 340 -6.71 2.29 22.77
C ALA A 340 -6.38 3.38 21.74
N THR A 341 -7.38 3.98 21.11
CA THR A 341 -7.19 5.06 20.13
C THR A 341 -6.54 6.30 20.76
N ALA A 342 -6.98 6.71 21.96
CA ALA A 342 -6.38 7.83 22.67
C ALA A 342 -4.91 7.56 23.04
N ASN A 343 -4.58 6.34 23.49
CA ASN A 343 -3.21 5.93 23.79
C ASN A 343 -2.34 5.86 22.52
N THR A 344 -2.87 5.32 21.42
CA THR A 344 -2.18 5.31 20.12
C THR A 344 -1.84 6.72 19.67
N LYS A 345 -2.76 7.67 19.82
CA LYS A 345 -2.48 9.08 19.51
C LYS A 345 -1.37 9.66 20.39
N LYS A 346 -1.45 9.45 21.72
CA LYS A 346 -0.42 9.93 22.67
C LYS A 346 0.97 9.37 22.34
N ASN A 347 1.03 8.09 21.96
CA ASN A 347 2.28 7.39 21.63
C ASN A 347 2.71 7.52 20.16
N LYS A 348 1.96 8.27 19.32
CA LYS A 348 2.19 8.39 17.87
C LYS A 348 2.30 7.02 17.15
N GLY A 349 1.51 6.05 17.60
CA GLY A 349 1.46 4.71 17.00
C GLY A 349 0.62 4.65 15.71
N LEU A 350 0.66 3.49 15.04
CA LEU A 350 -0.19 3.23 13.88
C LEU A 350 -1.65 3.01 14.30
N TYR A 351 -2.58 3.67 13.60
CA TYR A 351 -4.01 3.48 13.81
C TYR A 351 -4.52 2.18 13.19
N ARG A 352 -5.59 1.64 13.77
CA ARG A 352 -6.30 0.47 13.26
C ARG A 352 -7.57 0.92 12.53
N ASN A 353 -7.93 0.19 11.47
CA ASN A 353 -9.19 0.40 10.77
C ASN A 353 -10.33 -0.27 11.53
N LEU A 354 -11.41 0.47 11.77
CA LEU A 354 -12.60 0.00 12.48
C LEU A 354 -13.79 -0.01 11.53
N LEU A 355 -14.53 -1.11 11.50
CA LEU A 355 -15.77 -1.24 10.73
C LEU A 355 -16.97 -1.26 11.67
N PHE A 356 -17.81 -0.22 11.59
CA PHE A 356 -19.10 -0.18 12.28
C PHE A 356 -20.20 -0.64 11.34
N TYR A 357 -20.93 -1.69 11.71
CA TYR A 357 -22.05 -2.23 10.93
C TYR A 357 -23.33 -2.29 11.76
N GLY A 358 -24.48 -2.26 11.09
CA GLY A 358 -25.80 -2.34 11.71
C GLY A 358 -26.85 -1.52 10.97
N PRO A 359 -28.14 -1.64 11.34
CA PRO A 359 -29.26 -0.93 10.71
C PRO A 359 -29.03 0.59 10.61
N PRO A 360 -29.63 1.29 9.63
CA PRO A 360 -29.56 2.75 9.58
C PRO A 360 -30.16 3.36 10.86
N GLY A 361 -29.60 4.48 11.32
CA GLY A 361 -30.07 5.17 12.54
C GLY A 361 -29.50 4.66 13.87
N THR A 362 -28.69 3.59 13.91
CA THR A 362 -28.11 3.06 15.17
C THR A 362 -26.93 3.87 15.75
N GLY A 363 -26.77 5.13 15.36
CA GLY A 363 -25.74 6.00 15.95
C GLY A 363 -24.28 5.74 15.55
N LYS A 364 -24.00 4.89 14.55
CA LYS A 364 -22.62 4.58 14.08
C LYS A 364 -21.78 5.82 13.79
N THR A 365 -22.32 6.75 13.01
CA THR A 365 -21.65 8.01 12.65
C THR A 365 -21.49 8.94 13.85
N MET A 366 -22.47 8.94 14.76
CA MET A 366 -22.42 9.73 15.99
C MET A 366 -21.29 9.25 16.90
N PHE A 367 -21.15 7.93 17.08
CA PHE A 367 -20.04 7.34 17.84
C PHE A 367 -18.68 7.68 17.23
N ALA A 368 -18.53 7.59 15.89
CA ALA A 368 -17.29 7.96 15.22
C ALA A 368 -16.89 9.43 15.45
N LYS A 369 -17.87 10.36 15.38
CA LYS A 369 -17.65 11.78 15.70
C LYS A 369 -17.23 11.98 17.16
N SER A 370 -17.88 11.28 18.09
CA SER A 370 -17.54 11.32 19.51
C SER A 370 -16.13 10.79 19.77
N LEU A 371 -15.81 9.60 19.25
CA LEU A 371 -14.50 8.97 19.40
C LEU A 371 -13.36 9.87 18.94
N ALA A 372 -13.49 10.53 17.79
CA ALA A 372 -12.49 11.46 17.30
C ALA A 372 -12.32 12.66 18.24
N LYS A 373 -13.43 13.29 18.62
CA LYS A 373 -13.45 14.47 19.51
C LYS A 373 -12.79 14.18 20.86
N HIS A 374 -13.08 13.03 21.48
CA HIS A 374 -12.54 12.64 22.78
C HIS A 374 -11.11 12.10 22.74
N SER A 375 -10.72 11.46 21.63
CA SER A 375 -9.32 11.13 21.38
C SER A 375 -8.51 12.39 21.00
N GLY A 376 -9.16 13.55 20.85
CA GLY A 376 -8.61 14.80 20.33
C GLY A 376 -8.16 14.70 18.87
N MET A 377 -8.56 13.66 18.14
CA MET A 377 -8.23 13.49 16.73
C MET A 377 -9.11 14.40 15.88
N ASP A 378 -8.59 14.79 14.72
CA ASP A 378 -9.44 15.37 13.70
C ASP A 378 -10.38 14.31 13.11
N TYR A 379 -11.59 14.72 12.73
CA TYR A 379 -12.50 13.88 11.96
C TYR A 379 -12.75 14.46 10.57
N GLY A 380 -12.95 13.55 9.63
CA GLY A 380 -13.42 13.84 8.28
C GLY A 380 -14.44 12.78 7.87
N ILE A 381 -15.65 13.18 7.53
CA ILE A 381 -16.67 12.27 7.03
C ILE A 381 -16.73 12.37 5.52
N MET A 382 -16.58 11.21 4.89
CA MET A 382 -16.69 11.02 3.45
C MET A 382 -17.71 9.92 3.18
N THR A 383 -18.56 10.12 2.19
CA THR A 383 -19.49 9.11 1.68
C THR A 383 -18.97 8.55 0.37
N GLY A 384 -19.21 7.28 0.07
CA GLY A 384 -18.86 6.70 -1.23
C GLY A 384 -19.45 7.48 -2.42
N GLY A 385 -20.66 8.03 -2.24
CA GLY A 385 -21.30 8.90 -3.24
C GLY A 385 -20.55 10.22 -3.51
N ASP A 386 -19.71 10.70 -2.60
CA ASP A 386 -18.91 11.91 -2.78
C ASP A 386 -17.63 11.64 -3.62
N ILE A 387 -17.20 10.37 -3.71
CA ILE A 387 -16.00 9.95 -4.47
C ILE A 387 -16.35 9.77 -5.96
N VAL A 388 -17.51 9.20 -6.26
CA VAL A 388 -17.98 8.90 -7.64
C VAL A 388 -17.88 10.11 -8.59
N PRO A 389 -18.35 11.33 -8.25
CA PRO A 389 -18.29 12.47 -9.16
C PRO A 389 -16.86 12.97 -9.43
N MET A 390 -15.87 12.57 -8.62
CA MET A 390 -14.46 12.96 -8.83
C MET A 390 -13.75 12.13 -9.92
N GLY A 391 -14.35 11.02 -10.37
CA GLY A 391 -13.81 10.16 -11.42
C GLY A 391 -12.36 9.74 -11.16
N LYS A 392 -11.47 9.98 -12.14
CA LYS A 392 -10.04 9.63 -12.05
C LYS A 392 -9.29 10.39 -10.94
N GLU A 393 -9.77 11.57 -10.53
CA GLU A 393 -9.15 12.36 -9.47
C GLU A 393 -9.50 11.84 -8.07
N GLY A 394 -10.50 10.97 -7.93
CA GLY A 394 -10.97 10.46 -6.63
C GLY A 394 -9.87 9.75 -5.84
N VAL A 395 -9.05 8.92 -6.50
CA VAL A 395 -7.92 8.21 -5.86
C VAL A 395 -6.87 9.21 -5.37
N THR A 396 -6.58 10.23 -6.17
CA THR A 396 -5.62 11.28 -5.81
C THR A 396 -6.13 12.13 -4.64
N ALA A 397 -7.43 12.39 -4.60
CA ALA A 397 -8.06 13.11 -3.49
C ALA A 397 -8.04 12.28 -2.19
N MET A 398 -8.27 10.97 -2.27
CA MET A 398 -8.15 10.04 -1.14
C MET A 398 -6.73 10.04 -0.56
N HIS A 399 -5.70 9.95 -1.41
CA HIS A 399 -4.30 10.01 -0.98
C HIS A 399 -3.88 11.35 -0.37
N LYS A 400 -4.64 12.44 -0.56
CA LYS A 400 -4.37 13.72 0.09
C LYS A 400 -5.02 13.82 1.47
N VAL A 401 -6.02 12.99 1.75
CA VAL A 401 -6.77 12.99 3.01
C VAL A 401 -6.10 12.10 4.05
N PHE A 402 -5.61 10.93 3.64
CA PHE A 402 -4.77 10.04 4.45
C PHE A 402 -3.32 10.48 4.41
#